data_AF-A0A7Y9WX13-F1
#
_entry.id   AF-A0A7Y9WX13-F1
#
_cell.length_a   1.000
_cell.length_b   1.000
_cell.length_c   1.000
_cell.angle_alpha   90.00
_cell.angle_beta   90.00
_cell.angle_gamma   90.00
#
_symmetry.space_group_name_H-M   'P 1'
#
loop_
_entity.id
_entity.type
_entity.pdbx_description
1 polymer ?
#
loop_
_entity_poly.entity_id
_entity_poly.type
_entity_poly.pdbx_seq_one_letter_code
_entity_poly.pdbx_strand_id
1 'polypeptide(L)'
;MGGTLLVQAALAAAGCGYARRAEELTDRAAGVATNLRGYDDTHRTSFGPIAVDLARVVSAAQRGDADEALRRHLSLVRREAWRRLPAEYRGAYLVDVARAYLQVGDLRGAARALVDADSVAPAEVRCRPSARTVIAEIARANPAPAGVARLATLVGLTR
;
A
#
# COMPACT_ATOMS: atom_id res chain seq x y z
N MET A 1 17.21 11.94 -3.45
CA MET A 1 17.28 10.72 -4.31
C MET A 1 17.46 9.42 -3.52
N GLY A 2 18.39 9.31 -2.55
CA GLY A 2 18.64 8.03 -1.86
C GLY A 2 17.47 7.46 -1.03
N GLY A 3 16.61 8.31 -0.46
CA GLY A 3 15.49 7.89 0.40
C GLY A 3 14.47 6.97 -0.29
N THR A 4 14.00 7.32 -1.49
CA THR A 4 13.05 6.50 -2.25
C THR A 4 13.62 5.14 -2.60
N LEU A 5 14.89 5.07 -2.99
CA LEU A 5 15.55 3.79 -3.29
C LEU A 5 15.69 2.90 -2.06
N LEU A 6 15.97 3.49 -0.88
CA LEU A 6 15.99 2.74 0.38
C LEU A 6 14.61 2.14 0.70
N VAL A 7 13.54 2.90 0.47
CA VAL A 7 12.16 2.40 0.62
C VAL A 7 11.88 1.24 -0.34
N GLN A 8 12.20 1.39 -1.63
CA GLN A 8 11.98 0.30 -2.59
C GLN A 8 12.81 -0.95 -2.27
N ALA A 9 14.06 -0.77 -1.84
CA ALA A 9 14.91 -1.87 -1.41
C ALA A 9 14.36 -2.56 -0.16
N ALA A 10 13.80 -1.81 0.79
CA ALA A 10 13.17 -2.38 1.99
C ALA A 10 11.94 -3.23 1.63
N LEU A 11 11.07 -2.72 0.76
CA LEU A 11 9.89 -3.43 0.27
C LEU A 11 10.27 -4.71 -0.49
N ALA A 12 11.29 -4.64 -1.35
CA ALA A 12 11.81 -5.81 -2.05
C ALA A 12 12.37 -6.85 -1.06
N ALA A 13 13.18 -6.41 -0.09
CA ALA A 13 13.74 -7.30 0.93
C ALA A 13 12.65 -7.98 1.77
N ALA A 14 11.61 -7.25 2.17
CA ALA A 14 10.48 -7.82 2.91
C ALA A 14 9.71 -8.84 2.06
N GLY A 15 9.42 -8.53 0.80
CA GLY A 15 8.79 -9.45 -0.15
C GLY A 15 9.59 -10.74 -0.41
N CYS A 16 10.93 -10.69 -0.28
CA CYS A 16 11.81 -11.86 -0.39
C CYS A 16 12.06 -12.59 0.95
N GLY A 17 11.39 -12.21 2.04
CA GLY A 17 11.56 -12.84 3.35
C GLY A 17 12.79 -12.37 4.14
N TYR A 18 13.52 -11.35 3.68
CA TYR A 18 14.68 -10.80 4.38
C TYR A 18 14.26 -9.73 5.42
N ALA A 19 13.52 -10.16 6.45
CA ALA A 19 12.91 -9.28 7.45
C ALA A 19 13.90 -8.29 8.08
N ARG A 20 15.02 -8.78 8.61
CA ARG A 20 16.07 -7.95 9.23
C ARG A 20 16.63 -6.90 8.26
N ARG A 21 16.79 -7.28 6.99
CA ARG A 21 17.31 -6.36 5.97
C ARG A 21 16.28 -5.29 5.58
N ALA A 22 15.01 -5.64 5.53
CA ALA A 22 13.94 -4.69 5.29
C ALA A 22 13.85 -3.64 6.41
N GLU A 23 14.00 -4.06 7.66
CA GLU A 23 14.02 -3.18 8.83
C GLU A 23 15.22 -2.22 8.78
N GLU A 24 16.44 -2.73 8.58
CA GLU A 24 17.66 -1.91 8.42
C GLU A 24 17.49 -0.83 7.33
N LEU A 25 16.97 -1.22 6.16
CA LEU A 25 16.80 -0.29 5.03
C LEU A 25 15.73 0.76 5.32
N THR A 26 14.67 0.38 6.03
CA THR A 26 13.59 1.28 6.44
C THR A 26 14.07 2.28 7.48
N ASP A 27 14.89 1.87 8.45
CA ASP A 27 15.46 2.76 9.45
C ASP A 27 16.48 3.73 8.85
N ARG A 28 17.28 3.27 7.88
CA ARG A 28 18.11 4.16 7.07
C ARG A 28 17.27 5.18 6.31
N ALA A 29 16.15 4.76 5.72
CA ALA A 29 15.22 5.69 5.07
C ALA A 29 14.63 6.68 6.08
N ALA A 30 14.27 6.24 7.29
CA ALA A 30 13.78 7.11 8.36
C ALA A 30 14.80 8.18 8.77
N GLY A 31 16.08 7.80 8.88
CA GLY A 31 17.18 8.74 9.12
C GLY A 31 17.27 9.81 8.05
N VAL A 32 17.19 9.41 6.77
CA VAL A 32 17.17 10.36 5.64
C VAL A 32 15.94 11.27 5.69
N ALA A 33 14.75 10.71 5.97
CA ALA A 33 13.50 11.47 6.04
C ALA A 33 13.48 12.49 7.19
N THR A 34 14.15 12.20 8.31
CA THR A 34 14.26 13.12 9.45
C THR A 34 15.04 14.37 9.06
N ASN A 35 16.10 14.21 8.26
CA ASN A 35 16.92 15.32 7.77
C ASN A 35 16.21 16.17 6.69
N LEU A 36 15.06 15.74 6.19
CA LEU A 36 14.24 16.46 5.20
C LEU A 36 13.07 17.23 5.84
N ARG A 37 12.93 17.26 7.17
CA ARG A 37 11.87 18.03 7.83
C ARG A 37 12.01 19.53 7.50
N GLY A 38 11.04 20.08 6.75
CA GLY A 38 11.04 21.48 6.30
C GLY A 38 11.59 21.68 4.88
N TYR A 39 12.02 20.62 4.21
CA TYR A 39 12.40 20.66 2.80
C TYR A 39 11.15 20.57 1.91
N ASP A 40 10.96 21.53 1.01
CA ASP A 40 9.96 21.43 -0.05
C ASP A 40 10.38 20.31 -1.01
N ASP A 41 9.48 19.40 -1.39
CA ASP A 41 9.80 18.26 -2.27
C ASP A 41 9.97 18.75 -3.71
N THR A 42 10.98 19.59 -3.95
CA THR A 42 11.32 20.22 -5.24
C THR A 42 11.55 19.17 -6.33
N HIS A 43 11.91 17.94 -5.93
CA HIS A 43 12.18 16.84 -6.82
C HIS A 43 10.97 15.92 -7.06
N ARG A 44 9.80 16.24 -6.47
CA ARG A 44 8.54 15.46 -6.55
C ARG A 44 8.73 13.97 -6.27
N THR A 45 9.71 13.65 -5.42
CA THR A 45 10.08 12.26 -5.13
C THR A 45 9.05 11.54 -4.29
N SER A 46 8.07 12.29 -3.75
CA SER A 46 7.03 11.82 -2.82
C SER A 46 7.62 11.15 -1.57
N PHE A 47 8.91 11.36 -1.32
CA PHE A 47 9.64 10.78 -0.21
C PHE A 47 9.64 11.71 0.98
N GLY A 48 9.34 11.15 2.15
CA GLY A 48 9.33 11.86 3.41
C GLY A 48 8.91 10.93 4.54
N PRO A 49 8.72 11.45 5.77
CA PRO A 49 8.37 10.63 6.93
C PRO A 49 7.12 9.76 6.71
N ILE A 50 6.11 10.29 6.02
CA ILE A 50 4.90 9.53 5.72
C ILE A 50 5.18 8.35 4.78
N ALA A 51 6.03 8.50 3.76
CA ALA A 51 6.37 7.41 2.85
C ALA A 51 7.11 6.26 3.56
N VAL A 52 7.97 6.60 4.53
CA VAL A 52 8.66 5.60 5.38
C VAL A 52 7.65 4.86 6.26
N ASP A 53 6.69 5.58 6.86
CA ASP A 53 5.64 4.95 7.67
C ASP A 53 4.73 4.03 6.84
N LEU A 54 4.39 4.42 5.59
CA LEU A 54 3.65 3.55 4.67
C LEU A 54 4.47 2.30 4.31
N ALA A 55 5.76 2.45 4.04
CA ALA A 55 6.64 1.31 3.76
C ALA A 55 6.68 0.32 4.93
N ARG A 56 6.72 0.81 6.18
CA ARG A 56 6.64 -0.05 7.38
C ARG A 56 5.36 -0.87 7.44
N VAL A 57 4.23 -0.30 7.02
CA VAL A 57 2.95 -1.04 6.94
C VAL A 57 3.03 -2.15 5.90
N VAL A 58 3.47 -1.82 4.68
CA VAL A 58 3.55 -2.80 3.58
C VAL A 58 4.56 -3.91 3.92
N SER A 59 5.73 -3.56 4.46
CA SER A 59 6.71 -4.54 4.92
C SER A 59 6.20 -5.42 6.06
N ALA A 60 5.36 -4.90 6.96
CA ALA A 60 4.73 -5.73 8.00
C ALA A 60 3.77 -6.76 7.39
N ALA A 61 2.90 -6.33 6.47
CA ALA A 61 1.98 -7.22 5.77
C ALA A 61 2.73 -8.29 4.94
N GLN A 62 3.82 -7.92 4.27
CA GLN A 62 4.65 -8.86 3.49
C GLN A 62 5.32 -9.92 4.35
N ARG A 63 5.61 -9.63 5.62
CA ARG A 63 6.21 -10.58 6.57
C ARG A 63 5.18 -11.42 7.33
N GLY A 64 3.88 -11.23 7.06
CA GLY A 64 2.78 -11.94 7.73
C GLY A 64 2.23 -11.23 8.97
N ASP A 65 2.76 -10.08 9.37
CA ASP A 65 2.27 -9.29 10.51
C ASP A 65 1.09 -8.39 10.09
N ALA A 66 0.05 -8.98 9.48
CA ALA A 66 -1.06 -8.25 8.88
C ALA A 66 -1.85 -7.44 9.91
N ASP A 67 -2.07 -7.96 11.12
CA ASP A 67 -2.74 -7.23 12.20
C ASP A 67 -1.98 -5.95 12.61
N GLU A 68 -0.64 -6.03 12.69
CA GLU A 68 0.20 -4.87 12.96
C GLU A 68 0.12 -3.85 11.82
N ALA A 69 0.19 -4.34 10.59
CA ALA A 69 0.08 -3.51 9.39
C ALA A 69 -1.23 -2.72 9.39
N LEU A 70 -2.36 -3.38 9.66
CA LEU A 70 -3.68 -2.77 9.69
C LEU A 70 -3.85 -1.79 10.86
N ARG A 71 -3.32 -2.11 12.04
CA ARG A 71 -3.36 -1.18 13.19
C ARG A 71 -2.62 0.11 12.88
N ARG A 72 -1.43 0.02 12.29
CA ARG A 72 -0.65 1.18 11.83
C ARG A 72 -1.37 1.94 10.72
N HIS A 73 -1.88 1.24 9.71
CA HIS A 73 -2.66 1.81 8.61
C HIS A 73 -3.77 2.74 9.12
N LEU A 74 -4.60 2.26 10.06
CA LEU A 74 -5.70 3.03 10.63
C LEU A 74 -5.23 4.33 11.29
N SER A 75 -4.04 4.35 11.90
CA SER A 75 -3.47 5.57 12.48
C SER A 75 -2.92 6.52 11.41
N LEU A 76 -2.34 5.99 10.33
CA LEU A 76 -1.66 6.77 9.30
C LEU A 76 -2.63 7.53 8.39
N VAL A 77 -3.72 6.90 7.96
CA VAL A 77 -4.69 7.51 7.03
C VAL A 77 -5.42 8.73 7.61
N ARG A 78 -5.42 8.87 8.94
CA ARG A 78 -5.99 10.03 9.65
C ARG A 78 -5.08 11.25 9.61
N ARG A 79 -3.78 11.07 9.41
CA ARG A 79 -2.78 12.14 9.43
C ARG A 79 -2.96 13.05 8.22
N GLU A 80 -2.66 14.34 8.39
CA GLU A 80 -2.74 15.29 7.29
C GLU A 80 -1.73 14.99 6.16
N ALA A 81 -0.53 14.51 6.54
CA ALA A 81 0.52 14.12 5.59
C ALA A 81 0.05 13.05 4.60
N TRP A 82 -0.88 12.16 5.01
CA TRP A 82 -1.51 11.20 4.11
C TRP A 82 -2.29 11.91 3.00
N ARG A 83 -3.12 12.90 3.33
CA ARG A 83 -3.94 13.64 2.35
C ARG A 83 -3.12 14.45 1.36
N ARG A 84 -1.89 14.84 1.73
CA ARG A 84 -0.96 15.59 0.87
C ARG A 84 -0.16 14.70 -0.10
N LEU A 85 -0.24 13.37 0.02
CA LEU A 85 0.44 12.46 -0.90
C LEU A 85 -0.22 12.48 -2.30
N PRO A 86 0.58 12.31 -3.37
CA PRO A 86 0.04 12.09 -4.71
C PRO A 86 -0.98 10.95 -4.74
N ALA A 87 -1.97 11.07 -5.62
CA ALA A 87 -3.06 10.12 -5.70
C ALA A 87 -2.56 8.72 -6.05
N GLU A 88 -1.57 8.63 -6.93
CA GLU A 88 -0.94 7.39 -7.39
C GLU A 88 -0.30 6.63 -6.23
N TYR A 89 0.45 7.33 -5.37
CA TYR A 89 1.05 6.75 -4.16
C TYR A 89 -0.02 6.24 -3.18
N ARG A 90 -1.10 7.00 -3.01
CA ARG A 90 -2.20 6.59 -2.14
C ARG A 90 -2.94 5.38 -2.68
N GLY A 91 -3.24 5.35 -3.98
CA GLY A 91 -3.91 4.22 -4.64
C GLY A 91 -3.08 2.95 -4.57
N ALA A 92 -1.79 3.02 -4.91
CA ALA A 92 -0.85 1.92 -4.79
C ALA A 92 -0.82 1.32 -3.36
N TYR A 93 -0.69 2.19 -2.35
CA TYR A 93 -0.67 1.77 -0.95
C TYR A 93 -1.99 1.12 -0.51
N LEU A 94 -3.14 1.63 -0.95
CA LEU A 94 -4.44 1.05 -0.61
C LEU A 94 -4.64 -0.36 -1.20
N VAL A 95 -4.02 -0.65 -2.35
CA VAL A 95 -3.97 -2.03 -2.90
C VAL A 95 -3.16 -2.95 -1.98
N ASP A 96 -2.02 -2.50 -1.47
CA ASP A 96 -1.22 -3.28 -0.51
C ASP A 96 -1.99 -3.52 0.81
N VAL A 97 -2.75 -2.52 1.27
CA VAL A 97 -3.63 -2.64 2.45
C VAL A 97 -4.78 -3.61 2.19
N ALA A 98 -5.37 -3.61 1.00
CA ALA A 98 -6.41 -4.58 0.64
C ALA A 98 -5.88 -6.01 0.75
N ARG A 99 -4.62 -6.24 0.36
CA ARG A 99 -3.95 -7.53 0.56
C ARG A 99 -3.74 -7.88 2.03
N ALA A 100 -3.37 -6.89 2.87
CA ALA A 100 -3.27 -7.11 4.32
C ALA A 100 -4.61 -7.50 4.96
N TYR A 101 -5.72 -6.89 4.54
CA TYR A 101 -7.06 -7.31 4.98
C TYR A 101 -7.40 -8.75 4.56
N LEU A 102 -6.98 -9.19 3.36
CA LEU A 102 -7.16 -10.59 2.95
C LEU A 102 -6.38 -11.58 3.81
N GLN A 103 -5.17 -11.22 4.25
CA GLN A 103 -4.34 -12.06 5.11
C GLN A 103 -5.01 -12.36 6.47
N VAL A 104 -5.81 -11.43 7.00
CA VAL A 104 -6.59 -11.62 8.24
C VAL A 104 -8.02 -12.12 7.97
N GLY A 105 -8.37 -12.44 6.72
CA GLY A 105 -9.70 -12.92 6.35
C GLY A 105 -10.79 -11.85 6.32
N ASP A 106 -10.47 -10.56 6.45
CA ASP A 106 -11.45 -9.47 6.37
C ASP A 106 -11.73 -9.08 4.92
N LEU A 107 -12.60 -9.86 4.27
CA LEU A 107 -13.06 -9.60 2.90
C LEU A 107 -13.74 -8.23 2.75
N ARG A 108 -14.41 -7.72 3.79
CA ARG A 108 -15.10 -6.43 3.73
C ARG A 108 -14.12 -5.27 3.80
N GLY A 109 -13.11 -5.36 4.66
CA GLY A 109 -11.98 -4.44 4.70
C GLY A 109 -11.23 -4.40 3.37
N ALA A 110 -10.93 -5.57 2.81
CA ALA A 110 -10.22 -5.69 1.54
C ALA A 110 -11.00 -5.06 0.37
N ALA A 111 -12.31 -5.35 0.28
CA ALA A 111 -13.18 -4.78 -0.74
C ALA A 111 -13.27 -3.24 -0.63
N ARG A 112 -13.41 -2.71 0.59
CA ARG A 112 -13.44 -1.25 0.82
C ARG A 112 -12.13 -0.60 0.38
N ALA A 113 -10.99 -1.15 0.79
CA ALA A 113 -9.68 -0.62 0.42
C ALA A 113 -9.47 -0.58 -1.10
N LEU A 114 -9.93 -1.60 -1.85
CA LEU A 114 -9.89 -1.59 -3.32
C LEU A 114 -10.79 -0.53 -3.96
N VAL A 115 -12.01 -0.35 -3.43
CA VAL A 115 -12.94 0.68 -3.94
C VAL A 115 -12.40 2.08 -3.66
N ASP A 116 -11.81 2.29 -2.49
CA ASP A 116 -11.14 3.53 -2.13
C ASP A 116 -9.92 3.77 -3.04
N ALA A 117 -9.13 2.73 -3.31
CA ALA A 117 -8.01 2.80 -4.24
C ALA A 117 -8.45 3.20 -5.66
N ASP A 118 -9.53 2.59 -6.20
CA ASP A 118 -10.03 2.91 -7.54
C ASP A 118 -10.59 4.33 -7.60
N SER A 119 -11.20 4.80 -6.51
CA SER A 119 -11.71 6.16 -6.41
C SER A 119 -10.60 7.21 -6.35
N VAL A 120 -9.46 6.88 -5.72
CA VAL A 120 -8.31 7.78 -5.58
C VAL A 120 -7.44 7.79 -6.82
N ALA A 121 -7.08 6.62 -7.35
CA ALA A 121 -6.22 6.49 -8.52
C ALA A 121 -6.67 5.29 -9.37
N PRO A 122 -7.66 5.48 -10.27
CA PRO A 122 -8.21 4.39 -11.09
C PRO A 122 -7.14 3.64 -11.90
N ALA A 123 -6.12 4.35 -12.40
CA ALA A 123 -5.04 3.74 -13.17
C ALA A 123 -4.22 2.73 -12.36
N GLU A 124 -3.99 3.01 -11.07
CA GLU A 124 -3.27 2.10 -10.16
C GLU A 124 -4.03 0.79 -9.94
N VAL A 125 -5.37 0.85 -9.90
CA VAL A 125 -6.21 -0.34 -9.68
C VAL A 125 -6.47 -1.11 -10.97
N ARG A 126 -6.68 -0.40 -12.08
CA ARG A 126 -7.13 -1.02 -13.34
C ARG A 126 -5.98 -1.56 -14.19
N CYS A 127 -4.81 -0.94 -14.13
CA CYS A 127 -3.68 -1.28 -15.00
C CYS A 127 -2.61 -2.13 -14.31
N ARG A 128 -2.52 -2.12 -12.97
CA ARG A 128 -1.43 -2.83 -12.28
C ARG A 128 -1.74 -4.32 -12.09
N PRO A 129 -0.81 -5.23 -12.43
CA PRO A 129 -1.00 -6.66 -12.22
C PRO A 129 -1.30 -7.03 -10.76
N SER A 130 -0.63 -6.37 -9.80
CA SER A 130 -0.85 -6.63 -8.37
C SER A 130 -2.28 -6.33 -7.93
N ALA A 131 -2.87 -5.23 -8.40
CA ALA A 131 -4.26 -4.89 -8.10
C ALA A 131 -5.24 -5.90 -8.72
N ARG A 132 -4.98 -6.35 -9.95
CA ARG A 132 -5.79 -7.39 -10.62
C ARG A 132 -5.81 -8.71 -9.85
N THR A 133 -4.68 -9.12 -9.26
CA THR A 133 -4.62 -10.31 -8.40
C THR A 133 -5.53 -10.17 -7.20
N VAL A 134 -5.47 -9.04 -6.49
CA VAL A 134 -6.29 -8.78 -5.30
C VAL A 134 -7.79 -8.70 -5.67
N ILE A 135 -8.13 -8.04 -6.79
CA ILE A 135 -9.50 -8.00 -7.32
C ILE A 135 -10.00 -9.43 -7.60
N ALA A 136 -9.21 -10.25 -8.29
CA ALA A 136 -9.58 -11.62 -8.60
C ALA A 136 -9.79 -12.47 -7.35
N GLU A 137 -8.94 -12.32 -6.33
CA GLU A 137 -9.06 -13.04 -5.06
C GLU A 137 -10.37 -12.68 -4.33
N ILE A 138 -10.69 -11.39 -4.20
CA ILE A 138 -11.92 -10.96 -3.53
C ILE A 138 -13.16 -11.31 -4.36
N ALA A 139 -13.09 -11.23 -5.70
CA ALA A 139 -14.19 -11.56 -6.58
C ALA A 139 -14.59 -13.05 -6.56
N ARG A 140 -13.73 -13.95 -6.06
CA ARG A 140 -14.06 -15.37 -5.84
C ARG A 140 -14.98 -15.60 -4.64
N ALA A 141 -15.16 -14.62 -3.76
CA ALA A 141 -16.10 -14.73 -2.65
C ALA A 141 -17.54 -14.92 -3.17
N ASN A 142 -18.37 -15.67 -2.43
CA ASN A 142 -19.77 -15.89 -2.79
C ASN A 142 -20.71 -15.48 -1.63
N PRO A 143 -21.52 -14.42 -1.79
CA PRO A 143 -21.55 -13.51 -2.94
C PRO A 143 -20.33 -12.57 -2.97
N ALA A 144 -19.90 -12.20 -4.18
CA ALA A 144 -18.81 -11.23 -4.35
C ALA A 144 -19.26 -9.83 -3.89
N PRO A 145 -18.42 -9.06 -3.17
CA PRO A 145 -18.74 -7.68 -2.81
C PRO A 145 -19.03 -6.82 -4.06
N ALA A 146 -20.18 -6.15 -4.11
CA ALA A 146 -20.68 -5.49 -5.32
C ALA A 146 -19.68 -4.50 -5.96
N GLY A 147 -18.97 -3.72 -5.14
CA GLY A 147 -17.93 -2.80 -5.61
C GLY A 147 -16.78 -3.52 -6.31
N VAL A 148 -16.36 -4.67 -5.78
CA VAL A 148 -15.30 -5.48 -6.39
C VAL A 148 -15.81 -6.27 -7.58
N ALA A 149 -17.04 -6.77 -7.57
CA ALA A 149 -17.65 -7.40 -8.73
C ALA A 149 -17.66 -6.44 -9.94
N ARG A 150 -18.04 -5.16 -9.72
CA ARG A 150 -17.94 -4.11 -10.74
C ARG A 150 -16.51 -3.90 -11.23
N LEU A 151 -15.53 -3.83 -10.32
CA LEU A 151 -14.11 -3.70 -10.69
C LEU A 151 -13.62 -4.90 -11.51
N ALA A 152 -14.02 -6.12 -11.14
CA ALA A 152 -13.69 -7.34 -11.87
C ALA A 152 -14.26 -7.30 -13.30
N THR A 153 -15.49 -6.82 -13.50
CA THR A 153 -16.05 -6.59 -14.84
C THR A 153 -15.23 -5.55 -15.62
N LEU A 154 -14.94 -4.40 -15.00
CA LEU A 154 -14.21 -3.30 -15.66
C LEU A 154 -12.81 -3.69 -16.12
N VAL A 155 -12.14 -4.57 -15.37
CA VAL A 155 -10.79 -5.02 -15.70
C VAL A 155 -10.77 -6.35 -16.45
N GLY A 156 -11.93 -6.87 -16.87
CA GLY A 156 -12.03 -8.09 -17.69
C GLY A 156 -11.62 -9.36 -16.94
N LEU A 157 -11.98 -9.47 -15.66
CA LEU A 157 -11.72 -10.64 -14.80
C LEU A 157 -12.98 -11.50 -14.55
N THR A 158 -14.14 -11.11 -15.09
CA THR A 158 -15.35 -11.93 -15.06
C THR A 158 -15.21 -13.10 -16.03
N ARG A 159 -15.34 -14.33 -15.52
CA ARG A 159 -15.54 -15.54 -16.32
C ARG A 159 -17.02 -15.77 -16.54
#